data_AF-A0A955A7T1-F1
#
_entry.id   AF-A0A955A7T1-F1
#
_cell.length_a   1.000
_cell.length_b   1.000
_cell.length_c   1.000
_cell.angle_alpha   90.00
_cell.angle_beta   90.00
_cell.angle_gamma   90.00
#
_symmetry.space_group_name_H-M   'P 1'
#
loop_
_entity.id
_entity.type
_entity.pdbx_description
1 polymer ?
#
loop_
_entity_poly.entity_id
_entity_poly.type
_entity_poly.pdbx_seq_one_letter_code
_entity_poly.pdbx_strand_id
1 'polypeptide(L)'
;MNEDMGQLQGAAPIIDESSIPASPTLKTRLQVAVVQKLNLADFQNAVPALHELAVVNETQAPIGELTITIASEPPFVKPRTWSMDAVGVGETFHVADLDVQLDGSLLSRLTEAEPATLRFELRSLKDPETIIAQHECVVELLARNQWGGIGYAPEMVAAFV
;
A
#
# COMPACT_ATOMS: atom_id res chain seq x y z
N MET A 1 74.91 -16.25 15.93
CA MET A 1 73.97 -15.81 16.99
C MET A 1 72.73 -15.26 16.29
N ASN A 2 71.83 -16.15 15.84
CA ASN A 2 70.57 -16.61 16.48
C ASN A 2 69.44 -15.59 16.18
N GLU A 3 68.47 -15.83 15.28
CA GLU A 3 67.33 -16.79 15.27
C GLU A 3 66.02 -16.21 15.87
N ASP A 4 64.91 -16.49 15.16
CA ASP A 4 63.48 -16.50 15.57
C ASP A 4 62.73 -15.16 15.75
N MET A 5 61.44 -14.97 15.43
CA MET A 5 60.36 -15.62 14.65
C MET A 5 59.13 -14.69 14.85
N GLY A 6 58.29 -14.54 13.83
CA GLY A 6 56.95 -13.97 14.04
C GLY A 6 56.32 -13.40 12.78
N GLN A 7 55.82 -14.27 11.91
CA GLN A 7 54.82 -13.89 10.91
C GLN A 7 53.51 -13.48 11.62
N LEU A 8 52.73 -12.59 10.98
CA LEU A 8 51.34 -12.89 10.59
C LEU A 8 50.76 -11.80 9.67
N GLN A 9 50.12 -12.29 8.61
CA GLN A 9 49.42 -11.65 7.50
C GLN A 9 48.39 -10.57 7.89
N GLY A 10 48.23 -9.55 7.04
CA GLY A 10 47.06 -8.66 7.03
C GLY A 10 46.72 -8.24 5.59
N ALA A 11 45.54 -8.65 5.13
CA ALA A 11 45.08 -8.68 3.75
C ALA A 11 44.72 -7.31 3.14
N ALA A 12 44.74 -7.25 1.81
CA ALA A 12 44.34 -6.11 0.99
C ALA A 12 42.84 -5.74 1.15
N PRO A 13 42.45 -4.47 1.00
CA PRO A 13 41.05 -4.10 0.91
C PRO A 13 40.51 -4.45 -0.48
N ILE A 14 39.48 -5.28 -0.47
CA ILE A 14 38.57 -5.58 -1.56
C ILE A 14 37.72 -4.31 -1.78
N ILE A 15 37.84 -3.71 -2.96
CA ILE A 15 36.93 -2.66 -3.41
C ILE A 15 35.57 -3.30 -3.72
N ASP A 16 34.57 -2.96 -2.91
CA ASP A 16 33.18 -3.38 -3.07
C ASP A 16 32.52 -2.55 -4.17
N GLU A 17 32.29 -3.16 -5.32
CA GLU A 17 31.62 -2.56 -6.49
C GLU A 17 30.12 -2.91 -6.50
N SER A 18 29.46 -2.90 -5.34
CA SER A 18 28.06 -3.34 -5.20
C SER A 18 27.09 -2.16 -4.99
N SER A 19 27.02 -1.22 -5.92
CA SER A 19 25.91 -0.25 -5.98
C SER A 19 25.77 0.38 -7.37
N ILE A 20 25.41 -0.41 -8.37
CA ILE A 20 24.75 0.12 -9.57
C ILE A 20 23.26 0.24 -9.22
N PRO A 21 22.66 1.44 -9.16
CA PRO A 21 21.21 1.54 -8.98
C PRO A 21 20.54 0.87 -10.18
N ALA A 22 19.69 -0.11 -9.91
CA ALA A 22 18.94 -0.84 -10.93
C ALA A 22 18.22 0.16 -11.86
N SER A 23 18.46 0.04 -13.17
CA SER A 23 17.70 0.76 -14.19
C SER A 23 16.19 0.60 -13.92
N PRO A 24 15.37 1.66 -14.11
CA PRO A 24 13.93 1.54 -13.87
C PRO A 24 13.36 0.46 -14.79
N THR A 25 12.98 -0.67 -14.22
CA THR A 25 12.25 -1.70 -14.93
C THR A 25 10.88 -1.13 -15.22
N LEU A 26 10.58 -0.91 -16.50
CA LEU A 26 9.26 -0.46 -16.95
C LEU A 26 8.23 -1.48 -16.46
N LYS A 27 7.41 -1.09 -15.48
CA LYS A 27 6.48 -1.99 -14.80
C LYS A 27 5.16 -1.27 -14.55
N THR A 28 4.08 -2.02 -14.63
CA THR A 28 2.78 -1.57 -14.14
C THR A 28 2.80 -1.55 -12.61
N ARG A 29 2.29 -0.47 -12.00
CA ARG A 29 2.14 -0.36 -10.55
C ARG A 29 0.75 0.17 -10.18
N LEU A 30 0.38 -0.07 -8.92
CA LEU A 30 -0.76 0.57 -8.27
C LEU A 30 -0.27 1.75 -7.44
N GLN A 31 -0.89 2.90 -7.61
CA GLN A 31 -0.77 4.05 -6.72
C GLN A 31 -1.99 4.07 -5.82
N VAL A 32 -1.75 4.05 -4.50
CA VAL A 32 -2.80 3.87 -3.49
C VAL A 32 -2.55 4.85 -2.35
N ALA A 33 -3.61 5.54 -1.92
CA ALA A 33 -3.60 6.33 -0.69
C ALA A 33 -4.77 5.91 0.19
N VAL A 34 -4.49 5.51 1.42
CA VAL A 34 -5.47 5.06 2.43
C VAL A 34 -5.30 5.85 3.72
N VAL A 35 -6.32 5.84 4.56
CA VAL A 35 -6.19 6.29 5.95
C VAL A 35 -5.16 5.44 6.69
N GLN A 36 -4.32 6.06 7.51
CA GLN A 36 -3.30 5.34 8.28
C GLN A 36 -3.87 4.68 9.54
N LYS A 37 -4.92 5.27 10.10
CA LYS A 37 -5.68 4.68 11.20
C LYS A 37 -7.16 4.77 10.89
N LEU A 38 -7.95 3.95 11.57
CA LEU A 38 -9.40 3.92 11.43
C LEU A 38 -10.03 3.52 12.76
N ASN A 39 -11.09 4.19 13.20
CA ASN A 39 -11.84 3.81 14.39
C ASN A 39 -13.35 3.69 14.11
N LEU A 40 -14.11 3.33 15.15
CA LEU A 40 -15.57 3.21 15.04
C LEU A 40 -16.26 4.55 14.71
N ALA A 41 -15.75 5.67 15.22
CA ALA A 41 -16.33 6.99 14.95
C ALA A 41 -16.12 7.42 13.50
N ASP A 42 -14.96 7.15 12.91
CA ASP A 42 -14.65 7.40 11.50
C ASP A 42 -15.63 6.64 10.59
N PHE A 43 -15.88 5.37 10.91
CA PHE A 43 -16.89 4.56 10.24
C PHE A 43 -18.30 5.18 10.37
N GLN A 44 -18.71 5.56 11.58
CA GLN A 44 -20.03 6.19 11.83
C GLN A 44 -20.20 7.53 11.11
N ASN A 45 -19.11 8.26 10.92
CA ASN A 45 -19.08 9.54 10.22
C ASN A 45 -18.85 9.40 8.70
N ALA A 46 -18.79 8.18 8.18
CA ALA A 46 -18.50 7.90 6.77
C ALA A 46 -17.21 8.57 6.27
N VAL A 47 -16.16 8.60 7.11
CA VAL A 47 -14.83 9.06 6.71
C VAL A 47 -14.28 8.07 5.66
N PRO A 48 -13.87 8.52 4.46
CA PRO A 48 -13.37 7.64 3.42
C PRO A 48 -12.09 6.93 3.86
N ALA A 49 -12.06 5.60 3.80
CA ALA A 49 -10.86 4.82 4.11
C ALA A 49 -9.85 4.75 2.96
N LEU A 50 -10.33 4.92 1.71
CA LEU A 50 -9.53 4.92 0.49
C LEU A 50 -9.64 6.30 -0.18
N HIS A 51 -8.52 6.99 -0.32
CA HIS A 51 -8.44 8.35 -0.89
C HIS A 51 -7.97 8.36 -2.34
N GLU A 52 -7.11 7.41 -2.72
CA GLU A 52 -6.60 7.28 -4.08
C GLU A 52 -6.44 5.80 -4.44
N LEU A 53 -6.83 5.47 -5.67
CA LEU A 53 -6.48 4.23 -6.34
C LEU A 53 -6.28 4.54 -7.82
N ALA A 54 -5.07 4.27 -8.32
CA ALA A 54 -4.74 4.45 -9.73
C ALA A 54 -3.82 3.35 -10.24
N VAL A 55 -3.91 3.07 -11.53
CA VAL A 55 -2.99 2.18 -12.25
C VAL A 55 -2.05 3.04 -13.06
N VAL A 56 -0.75 2.90 -12.81
CA VAL A 56 0.28 3.56 -13.61
C VAL A 56 0.90 2.51 -14.53
N ASN A 57 0.77 2.72 -15.84
CA ASN A 57 1.38 1.86 -16.84
C ASN A 57 2.66 2.50 -17.38
N GLU A 58 3.81 2.11 -16.86
CA GLU A 58 5.11 2.56 -17.37
C GLU A 58 5.67 1.63 -18.45
N THR A 59 4.94 0.61 -18.87
CA THR A 59 5.40 -0.34 -19.89
C THR A 59 5.32 0.24 -21.30
N GLN A 60 5.97 -0.41 -22.27
CA GLN A 60 5.95 0.02 -23.69
C GLN A 60 4.73 -0.48 -24.46
N ALA A 61 3.76 -1.13 -23.80
CA ALA A 61 2.54 -1.62 -24.42
C ALA A 61 1.31 -1.17 -23.61
N PRO A 62 0.18 -0.88 -24.27
CA PRO A 62 -1.07 -0.67 -23.54
C PRO A 62 -1.48 -1.96 -22.84
N ILE A 63 -2.04 -1.83 -21.64
CA ILE A 63 -2.63 -2.94 -20.89
C ILE A 63 -4.14 -2.78 -20.90
N GLY A 64 -4.86 -3.87 -21.17
CA GLY A 64 -6.30 -3.87 -21.37
C GLY A 64 -7.01 -4.93 -20.55
N GLU A 65 -8.32 -4.73 -20.39
CA GLU A 65 -9.25 -5.61 -19.69
C GLU A 65 -8.72 -5.98 -18.31
N LEU A 66 -8.69 -4.99 -17.42
CA LEU A 66 -8.05 -5.10 -16.12
C LEU A 66 -9.10 -5.12 -15.01
N THR A 67 -8.72 -5.77 -13.91
CA THR A 67 -9.50 -5.80 -12.68
C THR A 67 -8.61 -5.54 -11.49
N ILE A 68 -9.06 -4.64 -10.60
CA ILE A 68 -8.44 -4.42 -9.30
C ILE A 68 -9.33 -5.04 -8.24
N THR A 69 -8.75 -5.77 -7.30
CA THR A 69 -9.44 -6.26 -6.10
C THR A 69 -8.78 -5.71 -4.85
N ILE A 70 -9.57 -5.29 -3.87
CA ILE A 70 -9.13 -4.98 -2.51
C ILE A 70 -9.60 -6.07 -1.54
N ALA A 71 -8.75 -6.46 -0.61
CA ALA A 71 -9.07 -7.29 0.54
C ALA A 71 -8.25 -6.83 1.76
N SER A 72 -8.66 -7.24 2.96
CA SER A 72 -7.91 -6.93 4.18
C SER A 72 -7.79 -8.13 5.12
N GLU A 73 -6.74 -8.13 5.94
CA GLU A 73 -6.55 -9.08 7.05
C GLU A 73 -6.11 -8.29 8.31
N PRO A 74 -6.89 -8.24 9.40
CA PRO A 74 -8.27 -8.77 9.54
C PRO A 74 -9.26 -8.21 8.50
N PRO A 75 -10.39 -8.90 8.22
CA PRO A 75 -11.33 -8.55 7.14
C PRO A 75 -12.24 -7.35 7.47
N PHE A 76 -11.65 -6.22 7.88
CA PHE A 76 -12.37 -4.98 8.17
C PHE A 76 -12.89 -4.26 6.91
N VAL A 77 -12.38 -4.59 5.73
CA VAL A 77 -12.93 -4.12 4.43
C VAL A 77 -13.61 -5.29 3.73
N LYS A 78 -14.84 -5.08 3.28
CA LYS A 78 -15.50 -6.05 2.41
C LYS A 78 -14.80 -6.09 1.06
N PRO A 79 -14.49 -7.29 0.52
CA PRO A 79 -13.86 -7.40 -0.79
C PRO A 79 -14.63 -6.63 -1.84
N ARG A 80 -13.90 -5.78 -2.58
CA ARG A 80 -14.46 -4.96 -3.67
C ARG A 80 -13.60 -5.13 -4.91
N THR A 81 -14.27 -5.07 -6.06
CA THR A 81 -13.66 -5.24 -7.37
C THR A 81 -13.99 -4.06 -8.26
N TRP A 82 -12.98 -3.54 -8.98
CA TRP A 82 -13.13 -2.52 -10.01
C TRP A 82 -12.65 -3.08 -11.35
N SER A 83 -13.40 -2.83 -12.41
CA SER A 83 -13.02 -3.22 -13.78
C SER A 83 -12.74 -1.99 -14.63
N MET A 84 -11.80 -2.09 -15.55
CA MET A 84 -11.44 -1.02 -16.48
C MET A 84 -11.00 -1.58 -17.83
N ASP A 85 -11.23 -0.81 -18.89
CA ASP A 85 -11.04 -1.28 -20.26
C ASP A 85 -9.57 -1.26 -20.70
N ALA A 86 -8.85 -0.15 -20.47
CA ALA A 86 -7.44 -0.05 -20.84
C ALA A 86 -6.70 1.10 -20.11
N VAL A 87 -5.38 0.95 -20.02
CA VAL A 87 -4.43 2.00 -19.64
C VAL A 87 -3.34 2.06 -20.71
N GLY A 88 -3.20 3.22 -21.36
CA GLY A 88 -2.23 3.43 -22.43
C GLY A 88 -0.79 3.45 -21.92
N VAL A 89 0.15 3.54 -22.88
CA VAL A 89 1.59 3.56 -22.61
C VAL A 89 1.97 4.86 -21.91
N GLY A 90 2.58 4.76 -20.72
CA GLY A 90 2.96 5.92 -19.92
C GLY A 90 1.80 6.64 -19.24
N GLU A 91 0.58 6.07 -19.30
CA GLU A 91 -0.62 6.70 -18.74
C GLU A 91 -0.89 6.25 -17.31
N THR A 92 -1.65 7.09 -16.60
CA THR A 92 -2.22 6.79 -15.28
C THR A 92 -3.74 6.81 -15.36
N PHE A 93 -4.36 5.70 -14.99
CA PHE A 93 -5.81 5.59 -14.89
C PHE A 93 -6.24 5.71 -13.43
N HIS A 94 -6.99 6.76 -13.09
CA HIS A 94 -7.55 6.96 -11.76
C HIS A 94 -8.92 6.29 -11.64
N VAL A 95 -9.11 5.49 -10.60
CA VAL A 95 -10.41 4.88 -10.27
C VAL A 95 -11.29 5.93 -9.62
N ALA A 96 -12.51 6.11 -10.13
CA ALA A 96 -13.40 7.20 -9.69
C ALA A 96 -14.20 6.87 -8.42
N ASP A 97 -14.71 5.64 -8.30
CA ASP A 97 -15.55 5.24 -7.16
C ASP A 97 -14.73 4.45 -6.14
N LEU A 98 -14.25 5.14 -5.10
CA LEU A 98 -13.38 4.59 -4.06
C LEU A 98 -14.14 4.15 -2.79
N ASP A 99 -15.47 4.10 -2.82
CA ASP A 99 -16.29 3.79 -1.64
C ASP A 99 -16.16 2.31 -1.20
N VAL A 100 -15.30 2.04 -0.23
CA VAL A 100 -15.10 0.68 0.29
C VAL A 100 -15.99 0.45 1.50
N GLN A 101 -16.75 -0.65 1.49
CA GLN A 101 -17.59 -1.00 2.63
C GLN A 101 -16.75 -1.55 3.77
N LEU A 102 -16.86 -0.92 4.93
CA LEU A 102 -16.17 -1.34 6.15
C LEU A 102 -17.06 -2.27 7.00
N ASP A 103 -16.44 -3.19 7.73
CA ASP A 103 -17.10 -4.01 8.72
C ASP A 103 -17.20 -3.25 10.06
N GLY A 104 -18.31 -2.52 10.22
CA GLY A 104 -18.63 -1.84 11.47
C GLY A 104 -18.79 -2.78 12.66
N SER A 105 -19.13 -4.06 12.46
CA SER A 105 -19.22 -5.04 13.54
C SER A 105 -17.84 -5.37 14.10
N LEU A 106 -16.84 -5.53 13.22
CA LEU A 106 -15.44 -5.70 13.62
C LEU A 106 -14.97 -4.46 14.40
N LEU A 107 -15.10 -3.27 13.81
CA LEU A 107 -14.66 -2.01 14.46
C LEU A 107 -15.34 -1.78 15.82
N SER A 108 -16.60 -2.19 15.97
CA SER A 108 -17.33 -2.04 17.24
C SER A 108 -16.83 -2.94 18.39
N ARG A 109 -16.13 -4.03 18.06
CA ARG A 109 -15.66 -5.04 19.01
C ARG A 109 -14.20 -4.84 19.44
N LEU A 110 -13.45 -4.01 18.72
CA LEU A 110 -12.05 -3.73 19.05
C LEU A 110 -11.94 -3.07 20.43
N THR A 111 -11.28 -3.77 21.35
CA THR A 111 -10.94 -3.28 22.70
C THR A 111 -9.53 -2.72 22.78
N GLU A 112 -8.66 -3.13 21.86
CA GLU A 112 -7.28 -2.68 21.72
C GLU A 112 -7.03 -2.32 20.25
N ALA A 113 -6.01 -1.50 20.00
CA ALA A 113 -5.61 -1.19 18.63
C ALA A 113 -4.85 -2.37 18.03
N GLU A 114 -5.12 -2.68 16.77
CA GLU A 114 -4.42 -3.74 16.04
C GLU A 114 -4.11 -3.31 14.60
N PRO A 115 -2.99 -3.77 14.03
CA PRO A 115 -2.70 -3.53 12.63
C PRO A 115 -3.55 -4.43 11.73
N ALA A 116 -4.00 -3.88 10.61
CA ALA A 116 -4.63 -4.61 9.52
C ALA A 116 -3.91 -4.34 8.20
N THR A 117 -3.67 -5.38 7.42
CA THR A 117 -3.04 -5.26 6.10
C THR A 117 -4.13 -5.16 5.04
N LEU A 118 -4.09 -4.11 4.23
CA LEU A 118 -4.84 -3.98 2.99
C LEU A 118 -4.00 -4.50 1.83
N ARG A 119 -4.62 -5.31 0.97
CA ARG A 119 -4.01 -5.89 -0.21
C ARG A 119 -4.81 -5.53 -1.45
N PHE A 120 -4.11 -4.91 -2.40
CA PHE A 120 -4.64 -4.56 -3.71
C PHE A 120 -3.95 -5.41 -4.76
N GLU A 121 -4.73 -6.04 -5.63
CA GLU A 121 -4.20 -6.82 -6.75
C GLU A 121 -4.79 -6.33 -8.06
N LEU A 122 -3.92 -6.08 -9.04
CA LEU A 122 -4.28 -5.82 -10.43
C LEU A 122 -4.09 -7.10 -11.23
N ARG A 123 -5.16 -7.55 -11.89
CA ARG A 123 -5.21 -8.78 -12.71
C ARG A 123 -5.77 -8.47 -14.09
N SER A 124 -5.48 -9.32 -15.08
CA SER A 124 -6.19 -9.26 -16.36
C SER A 124 -7.50 -10.04 -16.26
N LEU A 125 -8.57 -9.55 -16.89
CA LEU A 125 -9.82 -10.29 -17.06
C LEU A 125 -9.66 -11.53 -17.94
N LYS A 126 -8.71 -11.50 -18.88
CA LYS A 126 -8.41 -12.63 -19.78
C LYS A 126 -7.67 -13.77 -19.07
N ASP A 127 -6.89 -13.42 -18.06
CA ASP A 127 -6.12 -14.36 -17.25
C ASP A 127 -6.18 -13.92 -15.77
N PRO A 128 -7.25 -14.28 -15.06
CA PRO A 128 -7.46 -13.85 -13.69
C PRO A 128 -6.46 -14.48 -12.69
N GLU A 129 -5.75 -15.54 -13.06
CA GLU A 129 -4.75 -16.17 -12.19
C GLU A 129 -3.46 -15.33 -12.13
N THR A 130 -3.15 -14.62 -13.22
CA THR A 130 -1.95 -13.79 -13.31
C THR A 130 -2.11 -12.42 -12.65
N ILE A 131 -1.29 -12.17 -11.62
CA ILE A 131 -1.16 -10.85 -10.98
C ILE A 131 -0.19 -9.99 -11.80
N ILE A 132 -0.69 -8.86 -12.31
CA ILE A 132 0.09 -7.87 -13.06
C ILE A 132 0.85 -6.95 -12.10
N ALA A 133 0.17 -6.49 -11.05
CA ALA A 133 0.73 -5.66 -10.00
C ALA A 133 0.03 -5.91 -8.67
N GLN A 134 0.74 -5.71 -7.57
CA GLN A 134 0.20 -5.81 -6.21
C GLN A 134 0.71 -4.64 -5.38
N HIS A 135 -0.12 -4.17 -4.47
CA HIS A 135 0.23 -3.17 -3.47
C HIS A 135 -0.31 -3.59 -2.11
N GLU A 136 0.50 -3.45 -1.07
CA GLU A 136 0.10 -3.73 0.30
C GLU A 136 0.44 -2.54 1.18
N CYS A 137 -0.48 -2.21 2.09
CA CYS A 137 -0.29 -1.17 3.09
C CYS A 137 -0.95 -1.59 4.41
N VAL A 138 -0.45 -1.02 5.51
CA VAL A 138 -0.97 -1.31 6.85
C VAL A 138 -1.81 -0.14 7.33
N VAL A 139 -2.96 -0.44 7.91
CA VAL A 139 -3.86 0.49 8.59
C VAL A 139 -3.95 0.08 10.06
N GLU A 140 -3.81 1.03 10.97
CA GLU A 140 -4.01 0.80 12.39
C GLU A 140 -5.51 0.90 12.72
N LEU A 141 -6.15 -0.22 13.04
CA LEU A 141 -7.52 -0.24 13.53
C LEU A 141 -7.51 0.08 15.02
N LEU A 142 -8.01 1.25 15.39
CA LEU A 142 -8.02 1.69 16.77
C LEU A 142 -9.18 1.05 17.54
N ALA A 143 -9.00 0.90 18.86
CA ALA A 143 -10.08 0.47 19.73
C ALA A 143 -11.28 1.42 19.61
N ARG A 144 -12.50 0.90 19.85
CA ARG A 144 -13.76 1.64 19.68
C ARG A 144 -13.86 2.97 20.45
N ASN A 145 -13.08 3.13 21.51
CA ASN A 145 -13.04 4.30 22.39
C ASN A 145 -11.78 5.16 22.20
N GLN A 146 -10.89 4.80 21.27
CA GLN A 146 -9.67 5.52 20.97
C GLN A 146 -9.85 6.47 19.78
N TRP A 147 -9.12 7.58 19.83
CA TRP A 147 -9.08 8.60 18.80
C TRP A 147 -7.62 8.69 18.34
N GLY A 148 -7.36 8.84 17.04
CA GLY A 148 -6.01 8.70 16.46
C GLY A 148 -4.96 9.74 16.88
N GLY A 149 -5.24 10.55 17.89
CA GLY A 149 -4.33 11.56 18.45
C GLY A 149 -4.40 12.91 17.74
N ILE A 150 -3.59 13.86 18.22
CA ILE A 150 -3.48 15.21 17.67
C ILE A 150 -2.70 15.10 16.34
N GLY A 151 -3.35 15.41 15.22
CA GLY A 151 -2.80 15.25 13.86
C GLY A 151 -3.49 14.18 13.00
N TYR A 152 -4.49 13.48 13.54
CA TYR A 152 -5.25 12.43 12.85
C TYR A 152 -6.46 12.95 12.06
N ALA A 153 -7.00 14.12 12.45
CA ALA A 153 -8.01 14.81 11.66
C ALA A 153 -7.30 15.83 10.73
N PRO A 154 -7.73 15.99 9.46
CA PRO A 154 -7.31 17.13 8.66
C PRO A 154 -7.63 18.39 9.48
N GLU A 155 -6.67 19.31 9.60
CA GLU A 155 -6.76 20.48 10.47
C GLU A 155 -8.12 21.18 10.33
N MET A 156 -9.06 20.90 11.25
CA MET A 156 -10.24 21.72 11.44
C MET A 156 -9.75 23.00 12.09
N VAL A 157 -9.26 23.93 11.26
CA VAL A 157 -9.06 25.31 11.65
C VAL A 157 -10.46 25.86 11.91
N ALA A 158 -10.85 25.87 13.18
CA ALA A 158 -12.00 26.61 13.65
C ALA A 158 -11.78 28.09 13.35
N ALA A 159 -12.32 28.58 12.25
CA ALA A 159 -12.51 30.01 12.03
C ALA A 159 -13.81 30.41 12.75
N PHE A 160 -13.70 30.81 14.00
CA PHE A 160 -14.77 31.57 14.65
C PHE A 160 -14.73 33.01 14.11
N VAL A 161 -15.87 33.44 13.57
CA VAL A 161 -16.23 34.84 13.33
C VAL A 161 -16.74 35.50 14.60
#